data_AF-A0A958FYN2-F1
#
_entry.id   AF-A0A958FYN2-F1
#
_cell.length_a   1.000
_cell.length_b   1.000
_cell.length_c   1.000
_cell.angle_alpha   90.00
_cell.angle_beta   90.00
_cell.angle_gamma   90.00
#
_symmetry.space_group_name_H-M   'P 1'
#
loop_
_entity.id
_entity.type
_entity.pdbx_description
1 polymer ?
#
loop_
_entity_poly.entity_id
_entity_poly.type
_entity_poly.pdbx_seq_one_letter_code
_entity_poly.pdbx_strand_id
1 'polypeptide(L)'
;MKLLTLEEFQKLTSISDRAIVWLLKNKKLACQINDQNELLVDIESAQIKDLVSAISARHLELMTNNRRLVSERLAKIVSSKLEEFLDQALQVVINSR
;
A
#
# COMPACT_ATOMS: atom_id res chain seq x y z
N MET A 1 20.90 18.08 10.48
CA MET A 1 19.45 18.34 10.53
C MET A 1 18.96 18.54 9.12
N LYS A 2 18.30 17.53 8.53
CA LYS A 2 17.77 17.61 7.16
C LYS A 2 16.26 17.86 7.24
N LEU A 3 15.88 19.12 7.04
CA LEU A 3 14.49 19.56 6.95
C LEU A 3 14.02 19.38 5.50
N LEU A 4 12.91 18.66 5.31
CA LEU A 4 12.25 18.54 4.02
C LEU A 4 10.85 19.11 4.08
N THR A 5 10.35 19.58 2.95
CA THR A 5 8.93 19.94 2.82
C THR A 5 8.05 18.70 3.00
N LEU A 6 6.78 18.92 3.33
CA LEU A 6 5.79 17.84 3.42
C LEU A 6 5.70 17.02 2.11
N GLU A 7 5.80 17.69 0.96
CA GLU A 7 5.75 17.07 -0.36
C GLU A 7 6.96 16.17 -0.62
N GLU A 8 8.17 16.65 -0.30
CA GLU A 8 9.39 15.85 -0.40
C GLU A 8 9.37 14.67 0.56
N PHE A 9 8.88 14.87 1.79
CA PHE A 9 8.69 13.80 2.77
C PHE A 9 7.73 12.73 2.26
N GLN A 10 6.64 13.13 1.62
CA GLN A 10 5.66 12.24 1.04
C GLN A 10 6.25 11.43 -0.12
N LYS A 11 7.01 12.06 -1.02
CA LYS A 11 7.70 11.36 -2.12
C LYS A 11 8.71 10.33 -1.61
N LEU A 12 9.43 10.65 -0.54
CA LEU A 12 10.42 9.76 0.07
C LEU A 12 9.78 8.56 0.78
N THR A 13 8.68 8.78 1.49
CA THR A 13 8.09 7.76 2.36
C THR A 13 6.93 7.01 1.72
N SER A 14 6.41 7.50 0.59
CA SER A 14 5.22 6.97 -0.09
C SER A 14 3.98 6.87 0.83
N ILE A 15 3.93 7.71 1.87
CA ILE A 15 2.83 7.74 2.83
C ILE A 15 1.65 8.52 2.22
N SER A 16 0.43 7.99 2.34
CA SER A 16 -0.77 8.69 1.87
C SER A 16 -1.06 9.97 2.67
N ASP A 17 -1.69 10.96 2.05
CA ASP A 17 -2.14 12.20 2.71
C ASP A 17 -2.90 11.94 4.01
N ARG A 18 -3.80 10.94 4.01
CA ARG A 18 -4.59 10.56 5.18
C ARG A 18 -3.72 10.12 6.35
N ALA A 19 -2.64 9.40 6.07
CA ALA A 19 -1.70 8.96 7.10
C ALA A 19 -0.83 10.13 7.58
N ILE A 20 -0.43 11.06 6.70
CA ILE A 20 0.27 12.29 7.09
C ILE A 20 -0.61 13.13 8.03
N VAL A 21 -1.87 13.35 7.68
CA VAL A 21 -2.84 14.08 8.53
C VAL A 21 -3.01 13.39 9.88
N TRP A 22 -3.07 12.06 9.90
CA TRP A 22 -3.14 11.32 11.16
C TRP A 22 -1.88 11.52 12.01
N LEU A 23 -0.69 11.49 11.40
CA LEU A 23 0.58 11.69 12.11
C LEU A 23 0.68 13.10 12.71
N LEU A 24 0.25 14.12 11.96
CA LEU A 24 0.17 15.50 12.43
C LEU A 24 -0.83 15.65 13.58
N LYS A 25 -2.05 15.11 13.44
CA LYS A 25 -3.08 15.16 14.48
C LYS A 25 -2.64 14.50 15.79
N ASN A 26 -1.87 13.42 15.71
CA ASN A 26 -1.40 12.67 16.86
C ASN A 26 -0.02 13.14 17.37
N LYS A 27 0.51 14.26 16.86
CA LYS A 27 1.83 14.81 17.22
C LYS A 27 2.97 13.77 17.09
N LYS A 28 2.84 12.86 16.11
CA LYS A 28 3.82 11.81 15.80
C LYS A 28 4.82 12.24 14.72
N LEU A 29 4.56 13.38 14.07
CA LEU A 29 5.47 14.01 13.12
C LEU A 29 6.01 15.30 13.75
N ALA A 30 7.32 15.39 13.88
CA ALA A 30 7.98 16.63 14.30
C ALA A 30 8.04 17.57 13.10
N CYS A 31 7.29 18.66 13.18
CA CYS A 31 7.21 19.64 12.11
C CYS A 31 7.54 21.04 12.61
N GLN A 32 8.14 21.83 11.74
CA GLN A 32 8.41 23.25 11.94
C GLN A 32 7.74 24.02 10.80
N ILE A 33 7.33 25.26 11.08
CA ILE A 33 6.78 26.16 10.07
C ILE A 33 7.88 27.16 9.73
N ASN A 34 8.18 27.35 8.44
CA ASN A 34 9.14 28.38 8.00
C ASN A 34 8.48 29.77 7.90
N ASP A 35 9.28 30.80 7.62
CA ASP A 35 8.80 32.19 7.46
C ASP A 35 7.85 32.38 6.27
N GLN A 36 7.78 31.39 5.36
CA GLN A 36 6.88 31.33 4.20
C GLN A 36 5.60 30.52 4.50
N ASN A 37 5.39 30.15 5.77
CA ASN A 37 4.24 29.38 6.25
C ASN A 37 4.17 27.94 5.72
N GLU A 38 5.30 27.36 5.32
CA GLU A 38 5.40 25.97 4.84
C GLU A 38 5.75 25.01 5.98
N LEU A 39 5.17 23.81 5.94
CA LEU A 39 5.45 22.73 6.88
C LEU A 39 6.73 21.97 6.47
N LEU A 40 7.72 22.06 7.33
CA LEU A 40 8.99 21.34 7.23
C LEU A 40 9.02 20.18 8.22
N VAL A 41 9.53 19.03 7.78
CA VAL A 41 9.65 17.80 8.55
C VAL A 41 11.14 17.49 8.75
N ASP A 42 11.55 17.28 10.00
CA ASP A 42 12.93 16.88 10.31
C ASP A 42 13.08 15.35 10.25
N ILE A 43 13.64 14.85 9.16
CA ILE A 43 13.76 13.41 8.89
C ILE A 43 14.88 12.76 9.70
N GLU A 44 15.79 13.55 10.27
CA GLU A 44 16.89 13.03 11.09
C GLU A 44 16.47 12.78 12.55
N SER A 45 15.26 13.22 12.92
CA SER A 45 14.62 12.82 14.17
C SER A 45 14.57 11.29 14.29
N ALA A 46 15.15 10.75 15.36
CA ALA A 46 15.15 9.31 15.66
C ALA A 46 13.73 8.72 15.63
N GLN A 47 12.74 9.48 16.08
CA GLN A 47 11.33 9.09 16.10
C GLN A 47 10.75 8.91 14.69
N ILE A 48 11.19 9.71 13.71
CA ILE A 48 10.73 9.61 12.33
C ILE A 48 11.39 8.41 11.64
N LYS A 49 12.66 8.11 11.93
CA LYS A 49 13.32 6.89 11.40
C LYS A 49 12.62 5.62 11.86
N ASP A 50 12.28 5.52 13.14
CA ASP A 50 11.53 4.37 13.67
C ASP A 50 10.15 4.26 13.04
N LEU A 51 9.49 5.40 12.80
CA LEU A 51 8.16 5.45 12.21
C LEU A 51 8.17 5.06 10.73
N VAL A 52 9.18 5.52 9.96
CA VAL A 52 9.39 5.13 8.57
C VAL A 52 9.76 3.64 8.47
N SER A 53 10.60 3.14 9.38
CA SER A 53 10.94 1.72 9.48
C SER A 53 9.73 0.84 9.80
N ALA A 54 8.87 1.27 10.73
CA ALA A 54 7.64 0.54 11.08
C ALA A 54 6.61 0.53 9.93
N ILE A 55 6.45 1.64 9.21
CA ILE A 55 5.53 1.73 8.06
C ILE A 55 6.00 0.84 6.92
N SER A 56 7.29 0.88 6.59
CA SER A 56 7.88 0.06 5.53
C SER A 56 7.80 -1.44 5.84
N ALA A 57 8.07 -1.84 7.09
CA ALA A 57 7.93 -3.24 7.53
C ALA A 57 6.47 -3.74 7.40
N ARG A 58 5.49 -2.92 7.80
CA ARG A 58 4.07 -3.29 7.73
C ARG A 58 3.53 -3.40 6.31
N HIS A 59 4.03 -2.60 5.38
CA HIS A 59 3.64 -2.70 3.97
C HIS A 59 4.11 -4.03 3.35
N LEU A 60 5.29 -4.50 3.75
CA LEU A 60 5.84 -5.78 3.29
C LEU A 60 4.98 -6.96 3.78
N GLU A 61 4.61 -7.00 5.06
CA GLU A 61 3.79 -8.06 5.64
C GLU A 61 2.38 -8.14 5.03
N LEU A 62 1.73 -6.99 4.84
CA LEU A 62 0.39 -6.93 4.24
C LEU A 62 0.40 -7.42 2.79
N MET A 63 1.43 -7.08 2.02
CA MET A 63 1.58 -7.56 0.64
C MET A 63 1.79 -9.08 0.58
N THR A 64 2.59 -9.65 1.49
CA THR A 64 2.78 -11.10 1.56
C THR A 64 1.50 -11.87 1.94
N ASN A 65 0.71 -11.38 2.90
CA ASN A 65 -0.55 -12.03 3.29
C ASN A 65 -1.66 -11.86 2.25
N ASN A 66 -1.76 -10.71 1.58
CA ASN A 66 -2.76 -10.50 0.54
C ASN A 66 -2.53 -11.37 -0.70
N ARG A 67 -1.28 -11.71 -1.03
CA ARG A 67 -0.98 -12.57 -2.19
C ARG A 67 -1.65 -13.95 -2.06
N ARG A 68 -1.67 -14.51 -0.85
CA ARG A 68 -2.28 -15.81 -0.55
C ARG A 68 -3.81 -15.75 -0.65
N LEU A 69 -4.43 -14.72 -0.09
CA LEU A 69 -5.88 -14.50 -0.15
C LEU A 69 -6.38 -14.23 -1.57
N VAL A 70 -5.62 -13.48 -2.38
CA VAL A 70 -5.95 -13.23 -3.79
C VAL A 70 -5.84 -14.53 -4.60
N SER A 71 -4.80 -15.34 -4.37
CA SER A 71 -4.67 -16.64 -5.03
C SER A 71 -5.80 -17.61 -4.69
N GLU A 72 -6.25 -17.64 -3.44
CA GLU A 72 -7.38 -18.49 -3.03
C GLU A 72 -8.71 -18.04 -3.62
N ARG A 73 -8.97 -16.72 -3.66
CA ARG A 73 -10.19 -16.18 -4.28
C ARG A 73 -10.21 -16.43 -5.79
N LEU A 74 -9.07 -16.24 -6.46
CA LEU A 74 -8.96 -16.54 -7.89
C LEU A 74 -9.10 -18.04 -8.16
N ALA A 75 -8.47 -18.91 -7.36
CA ALA A 75 -8.62 -20.35 -7.47
C ALA A 75 -10.09 -20.79 -7.29
N LYS A 76 -10.82 -20.19 -6.35
CA LYS A 76 -12.25 -20.45 -6.14
C LYS A 76 -13.11 -20.00 -7.33
N ILE A 77 -12.84 -18.83 -7.90
CA ILE A 77 -13.56 -18.33 -9.09
C ILE A 77 -13.30 -19.26 -10.27
N VAL A 78 -12.03 -19.60 -10.51
CA VAL A 78 -11.62 -20.51 -11.59
C VAL A 78 -12.27 -21.87 -11.41
N SER A 79 -12.22 -22.49 -10.22
CA SER A 79 -12.84 -23.80 -9.99
C SER A 79 -14.36 -23.76 -10.18
N SER A 80 -15.02 -22.69 -9.72
CA SER A 80 -16.49 -22.56 -9.82
C SER A 80 -17.00 -22.42 -11.25
N LYS A 81 -16.14 -22.02 -12.18
CA LYS A 81 -16.48 -21.88 -13.61
C LYS A 81 -15.81 -22.92 -14.49
N LEU A 82 -14.95 -23.77 -13.92
CA LEU A 82 -14.14 -24.70 -14.70
C LEU A 82 -14.99 -25.77 -15.38
N GLU A 83 -16.00 -26.30 -14.70
CA GLU A 83 -16.97 -27.25 -15.26
C GLU A 83 -17.78 -26.62 -16.39
N GLU A 84 -18.22 -25.37 -16.21
CA GLU A 84 -18.98 -24.63 -17.22
C GLU A 84 -18.16 -24.37 -18.50
N PHE A 85 -16.87 -24.05 -18.36
CA PHE A 85 -15.95 -23.93 -19.49
C PHE A 85 -15.62 -25.27 -20.14
N LEU A 86 -15.53 -26.36 -19.36
CA LEU A 86 -15.28 -27.71 -19.87
C LEU A 86 -16.48 -28.23 -20.67
N ASP A 87 -17.70 -28.03 -20.17
CA ASP A 87 -18.92 -28.41 -20.87
C ASP A 87 -19.12 -27.59 -22.14
N GLN A 88 -18.82 -26.29 -22.13
CA GLN A 88 -18.83 -25.46 -23.33
C GLN A 88 -17.79 -25.92 -24.35
N ALA A 89 -16.56 -26.25 -23.91
CA ALA A 89 -15.52 -26.75 -24.79
C ALA A 89 -15.90 -28.12 -25.39
N LEU A 90 -16.50 -29.01 -24.61
CA LEU A 90 -17.00 -30.31 -25.08
C LEU A 90 -18.16 -30.17 -26.07
N GLN A 91 -19.11 -29.27 -25.81
CA GLN A 91 -20.20 -28.98 -26.76
C GLN A 91 -19.68 -28.43 -28.08
N VAL A 92 -18.69 -27.53 -28.05
CA VAL A 92 -18.06 -27.02 -29.27
C VAL A 92 -17.42 -28.15 -30.07
N VAL A 93 -16.72 -29.09 -29.41
CA VAL A 93 -16.07 -30.25 -30.07
C VAL A 93 -17.09 -31.25 -30.64
N ILE A 94 -18.23 -31.46 -29.97
CA ILE A 94 -19.29 -32.35 -30.45
C ILE A 94 -20.03 -31.73 -31.65
N ASN A 95 -20.28 -30.42 -31.62
CA ASN A 95 -20.97 -29.70 -32.70
C ASN A 95 -20.07 -29.34 -33.89
N SER A 96 -18.77 -29.59 -33.79
CA SER A 96 -17.80 -29.41 -34.89
C SER A 96 -17.42 -30.73 -35.60
N ARG A 97 -18.15 -31.82 -35.31
CA ARG A 97 -18.19 -33.05 -36.11
C ARG A 97 -19.49 -33.14 -36.90
#